data_AF-A0A7U9T4C1-F1
#
_entry.id   AF-A0A7U9T4C1-F1
#
_cell.length_a   1.000
_cell.length_b   1.000
_cell.length_c   1.000
_cell.angle_alpha   90.00
_cell.angle_beta   90.00
_cell.angle_gamma   90.00
#
_symmetry.space_group_name_H-M   'P 1'
#
loop_
_entity.id
_entity.type
_entity.pdbx_description
1 polymer ?
#
loop_
_entity_poly.entity_id
_entity_poly.type
_entity_poly.pdbx_seq_one_letter_code
_entity_poly.pdbx_strand_id
1 'polypeptide(L)'
;MKGNYHIVVQNNKLRYELNIRRNITIIRGDSATGKTQLINLLEQAAALGDGSGVEVLCKRPCRTLNGNDWNLILPSIHEHIIFLDEENKFMKSQEFADAVKNSDNYYVIVTREDLPNLPYSVDEIYGIHTSGKYHDLKRTYNKLYRIYSPETLSAKVKPAVIVVEDSNSGYEFFHAVCRENGLTCTSAKGKSNLKKAVDRLDTEPALIIADGAAIGPEMNELYQLMCYKSTVKCYLPESFEWLVLKSGIIDGKSVQDILLHPEDFIESKEYFSWERFFTALLSNYTKGSYLKYSKSKLNTSYLHKKVKLAILDVIPYISWHK
;
A
#
# COMPACT_ATOMS: atom_id res chain seq x y z
N MET A 1 16.82 -1.74 1.54
CA MET A 1 16.71 -0.34 1.97
C MET A 1 15.45 -0.21 2.78
N LYS A 2 15.52 0.60 3.83
CA LYS A 2 14.41 0.98 4.70
C LYS A 2 14.43 2.48 4.95
N GLY A 3 13.37 3.01 5.54
CA GLY A 3 13.24 4.40 5.96
C GLY A 3 12.40 5.27 5.01
N ASN A 4 12.24 6.53 5.42
CA ASN A 4 11.50 7.55 4.68
C ASN A 4 12.45 8.50 3.95
N TYR A 5 12.16 8.75 2.67
CA TYR A 5 12.96 9.56 1.77
C TYR A 5 12.17 10.77 1.28
N HIS A 6 12.59 11.94 1.73
CA HIS A 6 12.16 13.21 1.18
C HIS A 6 12.92 13.50 -0.12
N ILE A 7 12.19 13.80 -1.19
CA ILE A 7 12.73 14.04 -2.53
C ILE A 7 12.21 15.38 -3.02
N VAL A 8 13.13 16.27 -3.42
CA VAL A 8 12.79 17.52 -4.11
C VAL A 8 13.42 17.50 -5.50
N VAL A 9 12.61 17.63 -6.55
CA VAL A 9 13.07 17.76 -7.95
C VAL A 9 12.63 19.10 -8.47
N GLN A 10 13.56 19.97 -8.86
CA GLN A 10 13.20 21.36 -9.08
C GLN A 10 14.08 22.08 -10.10
N ASN A 11 13.50 23.04 -10.84
CA ASN A 11 14.19 23.98 -11.70
C ASN A 11 13.57 25.38 -11.56
N ASN A 12 13.96 26.36 -12.37
CA ASN A 12 13.44 27.73 -12.28
C ASN A 12 11.91 27.87 -12.43
N LYS A 13 11.23 26.87 -13.00
CA LYS A 13 9.78 26.90 -13.29
C LYS A 13 8.97 25.90 -12.46
N LEU A 14 9.53 24.75 -12.14
CA LEU A 14 8.83 23.63 -11.51
C LEU A 14 9.52 23.24 -10.20
N ARG A 15 8.73 22.81 -9.23
CA ARG A 15 9.19 22.12 -8.02
C ARG A 15 8.26 20.97 -7.72
N TYR A 16 8.81 19.78 -7.55
CA TYR A 16 8.13 18.59 -7.09
C TYR A 16 8.68 18.24 -5.71
N GLU A 17 7.79 17.89 -4.80
CA GLU A 17 8.16 17.45 -3.46
C GLU A 17 7.41 16.15 -3.14
N LEU A 18 8.17 15.09 -2.88
CA LEU A 18 7.66 13.74 -2.64
C LEU A 18 8.23 13.21 -1.31
N ASN A 19 7.43 12.44 -0.59
CA ASN A 19 7.87 11.67 0.58
C ASN A 19 7.57 10.20 0.31
N ILE A 20 8.60 9.36 0.26
CA ILE A 20 8.50 7.95 -0.08
C ILE A 20 8.92 7.12 1.13
N ARG A 21 8.03 6.26 1.61
CA ARG A 21 8.24 5.45 2.84
C ARG A 21 8.20 3.93 2.61
N ARG A 22 7.92 3.49 1.37
CA ARG A 22 7.87 2.07 0.99
C ARG A 22 8.66 1.83 -0.28
N ASN A 23 8.96 0.56 -0.51
CA ASN A 23 9.64 0.08 -1.70
C ASN A 23 8.90 0.39 -3.00
N ILE A 24 7.56 0.50 -2.99
CA ILE A 24 6.80 0.80 -4.21
C ILE A 24 5.82 1.93 -3.93
N THR A 25 5.93 3.00 -4.71
CA THR A 25 5.00 4.13 -4.75
C THR A 25 4.48 4.32 -6.16
N ILE A 26 3.17 4.42 -6.30
CA ILE A 26 2.49 4.62 -7.58
C ILE A 26 2.01 6.06 -7.68
N ILE A 27 2.36 6.73 -8.77
CA ILE A 27 1.83 8.05 -9.11
C ILE A 27 0.88 7.90 -10.30
N ARG A 28 -0.42 8.03 -10.04
CA ARG A 28 -1.48 8.00 -11.06
C ARG A 28 -1.98 9.40 -11.42
N GLY A 29 -2.72 9.49 -12.52
CA GLY A 29 -3.54 10.64 -12.89
C GLY A 29 -3.70 10.79 -14.40
N ASP A 30 -4.52 11.74 -14.81
CA ASP A 30 -4.79 12.00 -16.23
C ASP A 30 -3.61 12.63 -16.98
N SER A 31 -3.73 12.75 -18.30
CA SER A 31 -2.73 13.43 -19.12
C SER A 31 -2.48 14.86 -18.64
N ALA A 32 -1.26 15.36 -18.79
CA ALA A 32 -0.86 16.74 -18.49
C ALA A 32 -0.86 17.18 -17.00
N THR A 33 -0.91 16.26 -16.03
CA THR A 33 -0.78 16.61 -14.58
C THR A 33 0.67 16.76 -14.09
N GLY A 34 1.63 16.91 -15.00
CA GLY A 34 3.05 17.09 -14.64
C GLY A 34 3.84 15.83 -14.29
N LYS A 35 3.29 14.63 -14.49
CA LYS A 35 4.00 13.36 -14.20
C LYS A 35 5.20 13.10 -15.12
N THR A 36 5.01 13.17 -16.44
CA THR A 36 6.10 13.07 -17.43
C THR A 36 7.14 14.17 -17.24
N GLN A 37 6.72 15.36 -16.80
CA GLN A 37 7.66 16.45 -16.50
C GLN A 37 8.58 16.13 -15.33
N LEU A 38 8.12 15.41 -14.31
CA LEU A 38 8.98 14.93 -13.22
C LEU A 38 10.07 13.99 -13.75
N ILE A 39 9.70 13.00 -14.58
CA ILE A 39 10.65 12.06 -15.19
C ILE A 39 11.65 12.80 -16.08
N ASN A 40 11.17 13.69 -16.94
CA ASN A 40 12.03 14.50 -17.83
C ASN A 40 13.05 15.34 -17.06
N LEU A 41 12.68 15.90 -15.90
CA LEU A 41 13.62 16.66 -15.07
C LEU A 41 14.71 15.76 -14.50
N LEU A 42 14.36 14.55 -14.04
CA LEU A 42 15.33 13.57 -13.55
C LEU A 42 16.30 13.12 -14.65
N GLU A 43 15.80 12.88 -15.86
CA GLU A 43 16.63 12.52 -17.01
C GLU A 43 17.58 13.65 -17.42
N GLN A 44 17.09 14.90 -17.44
CA GLN A 44 17.91 16.08 -17.71
C GLN A 44 19.02 16.24 -16.68
N ALA A 45 18.70 16.08 -15.39
CA ALA A 45 19.68 16.15 -14.32
C ALA A 45 20.74 15.04 -14.46
N ALA A 46 20.33 13.82 -14.81
CA ALA A 46 21.25 12.70 -15.01
C ALA A 46 22.16 12.88 -16.25
N ALA A 47 21.64 13.45 -17.34
CA ALA A 47 22.38 13.60 -18.59
C ALA A 47 23.35 14.80 -18.60
N LEU A 48 22.96 15.92 -17.99
CA LEU A 48 23.68 17.20 -18.09
C LEU A 48 24.27 17.68 -16.76
N GLY A 49 23.98 17.00 -15.64
CA GLY A 49 24.43 17.39 -14.31
C GLY A 49 24.05 18.84 -13.99
N ASP A 50 25.01 19.60 -13.44
CA ASP A 50 24.84 21.02 -13.10
C ASP A 50 24.42 21.89 -14.30
N GLY A 51 24.76 21.48 -15.53
CA GLY A 51 24.38 22.17 -16.76
C GLY A 51 22.89 22.07 -17.12
N SER A 52 22.13 21.18 -16.47
CA SER A 52 20.69 21.02 -16.69
C SER A 52 19.84 22.16 -16.14
N GLY A 53 20.34 22.89 -15.14
CA GLY A 53 19.52 23.81 -14.34
C GLY A 53 18.45 23.12 -13.50
N VAL A 54 18.56 21.80 -13.31
CA VAL A 54 17.68 20.96 -12.49
C VAL A 54 18.45 20.50 -11.25
N GLU A 55 17.84 20.68 -10.09
CA GLU A 55 18.35 20.22 -8.81
C GLU A 55 17.51 19.05 -8.30
N VAL A 56 18.17 17.98 -7.88
CA VAL A 56 17.57 16.77 -7.31
C VAL A 56 18.12 16.57 -5.91
N LEU A 57 17.30 16.82 -4.89
CA LEU A 57 17.67 16.68 -3.49
C LEU A 57 17.04 15.43 -2.91
N CYS A 58 17.87 14.46 -2.53
CA CYS A 58 17.47 13.27 -1.79
C CYS A 58 18.66 12.73 -1.02
N LYS A 59 18.40 12.05 0.10
CA LYS A 59 19.45 11.30 0.84
C LYS A 59 19.96 10.07 0.09
N ARG A 60 19.25 9.63 -0.95
CA ARG A 60 19.61 8.49 -1.80
C ARG A 60 19.67 8.92 -3.26
N PRO A 61 20.54 8.31 -4.07
CA PRO A 61 20.60 8.63 -5.50
C PRO A 61 19.26 8.34 -6.17
N CYS A 62 18.78 9.29 -6.96
CA CYS A 62 17.57 9.15 -7.77
C CYS A 62 17.97 8.86 -9.22
N ARG A 63 17.31 7.88 -9.84
CA ARG A 63 17.64 7.42 -11.20
C ARG A 63 16.39 7.02 -11.96
N THR A 64 16.34 7.29 -13.26
CA THR A 64 15.32 6.73 -14.14
C THR A 64 15.76 5.37 -14.69
N LEU A 65 14.80 4.46 -14.90
CA LEU A 65 15.05 3.16 -15.52
C LEU A 65 14.17 3.01 -16.76
N ASN A 66 14.80 2.99 -17.93
CA ASN A 66 14.15 2.88 -19.23
C ASN A 66 14.85 1.84 -20.11
N GLY A 67 14.15 1.40 -21.15
CA GLY A 67 14.73 0.59 -22.23
C GLY A 67 14.71 -0.92 -21.98
N ASN A 68 15.18 -1.67 -22.97
CA ASN A 68 15.06 -3.14 -23.00
C ASN A 68 16.09 -3.84 -22.09
N ASP A 69 17.21 -3.18 -21.77
CA ASP A 69 18.32 -3.74 -20.98
C ASP A 69 18.15 -3.52 -19.47
N TRP A 70 16.94 -3.16 -19.03
CA TRP A 70 16.63 -2.91 -17.62
C TRP A 70 17.05 -4.10 -16.72
N ASN A 71 16.94 -5.32 -17.23
CA ASN A 71 17.28 -6.56 -16.54
C ASN A 71 18.79 -6.77 -16.35
N LEU A 72 19.63 -6.16 -17.19
CA LEU A 72 21.08 -6.13 -17.02
C LEU A 72 21.51 -5.03 -16.04
N ILE A 73 20.79 -3.91 -16.07
CA ILE A 73 21.12 -2.71 -15.29
C ILE A 73 20.65 -2.85 -13.83
N LEU A 74 19.38 -3.21 -13.61
CA LEU A 74 18.74 -3.20 -12.30
C LEU A 74 19.47 -4.03 -11.23
N PRO A 75 20.02 -5.24 -11.52
CA PRO A 75 20.75 -6.02 -10.53
C PRO A 75 22.01 -5.34 -9.99
N SER A 76 22.57 -4.36 -10.70
CA SER A 76 23.76 -3.61 -10.28
C SER A 76 23.44 -2.34 -9.48
N ILE A 77 22.16 -1.97 -9.38
CA ILE A 77 21.70 -0.76 -8.69
C ILE A 77 21.29 -1.13 -7.28
N HIS A 78 21.87 -0.46 -6.28
CA HIS A 78 21.59 -0.68 -4.87
C HIS A 78 21.27 0.61 -4.12
N GLU A 79 20.28 0.55 -3.23
CA GLU A 79 19.85 1.68 -2.37
C GLU A 79 19.52 2.98 -3.15
N HIS A 80 18.93 2.86 -4.33
CA HIS A 80 18.47 4.00 -5.14
C HIS A 80 16.95 4.21 -5.02
N ILE A 81 16.51 5.43 -5.33
CA ILE A 81 15.13 5.70 -5.72
C ILE A 81 15.04 5.63 -7.25
N ILE A 82 14.36 4.61 -7.75
CA ILE A 82 14.22 4.34 -9.18
C ILE A 82 12.86 4.87 -9.66
N PHE A 83 12.90 5.78 -10.62
CA PHE A 83 11.72 6.35 -11.26
C PHE A 83 11.45 5.62 -12.57
N LEU A 84 10.20 5.22 -12.78
CA LEU A 84 9.75 4.58 -14.02
C LEU A 84 8.54 5.30 -14.59
N ASP A 85 8.49 5.42 -15.91
CA ASP A 85 7.34 5.94 -16.64
C ASP A 85 6.54 4.83 -17.36
N GLU A 86 5.28 5.12 -17.66
CA GLU A 86 4.27 4.19 -18.21
C GLU A 86 4.66 3.59 -19.57
N GLU A 87 5.59 4.22 -20.28
CA GLU A 87 6.10 3.75 -21.57
C GLU A 87 6.90 2.42 -21.46
N ASN A 88 7.32 2.05 -20.26
CA ASN A 88 8.08 0.84 -19.99
C ASN A 88 7.18 -0.41 -19.94
N LYS A 89 6.98 -1.07 -21.10
CA LYS A 89 6.15 -2.28 -21.24
C LYS A 89 6.52 -3.41 -20.28
N PHE A 90 7.79 -3.52 -19.89
CA PHE A 90 8.27 -4.57 -18.98
C PHE A 90 7.71 -4.45 -17.56
N MET A 91 7.17 -3.30 -17.15
CA MET A 91 6.70 -3.07 -15.77
C MET A 91 5.58 -4.03 -15.34
N LYS A 92 4.82 -4.57 -16.30
CA LYS A 92 3.76 -5.55 -16.03
C LYS A 92 4.26 -6.98 -15.97
N SER A 93 5.51 -7.24 -16.33
CA SER A 93 6.03 -8.60 -16.48
C SER A 93 6.32 -9.23 -15.10
N GLN A 94 6.30 -10.56 -15.05
CA GLN A 94 6.64 -11.29 -13.82
C GLN A 94 8.14 -11.13 -13.51
N GLU A 95 8.97 -11.09 -14.54
CA GLU A 95 10.42 -10.91 -14.45
C GLU A 95 10.77 -9.58 -13.77
N PHE A 96 10.06 -8.50 -14.10
CA PHE A 96 10.25 -7.22 -13.43
C PHE A 96 9.85 -7.28 -11.96
N ALA A 97 8.70 -7.88 -11.64
CA ALA A 97 8.26 -8.04 -10.26
C ALA A 97 9.25 -8.86 -9.42
N ASP A 98 9.84 -9.91 -10.00
CA ASP A 98 10.88 -10.72 -9.35
C ASP A 98 12.17 -9.93 -9.14
N ALA A 99 12.55 -9.05 -10.09
CA ALA A 99 13.70 -8.18 -9.92
C ALA A 99 13.48 -7.13 -8.81
N VAL A 100 12.30 -6.50 -8.76
CA VAL A 100 11.92 -5.57 -7.69
C VAL A 100 11.98 -6.26 -6.33
N LYS A 101 11.40 -7.46 -6.22
CA LYS A 101 11.37 -8.27 -5.00
C LYS A 101 12.77 -8.60 -4.45
N ASN A 102 13.75 -8.81 -5.33
CA ASN A 102 15.11 -9.19 -4.95
C ASN A 102 16.07 -8.00 -4.82
N SER A 103 15.55 -6.77 -4.96
CA SER A 103 16.33 -5.54 -4.86
C SER A 103 16.22 -4.88 -3.48
N ASP A 104 17.16 -3.99 -3.18
CA ASP A 104 17.11 -3.08 -2.04
C ASP A 104 16.79 -1.64 -2.48
N ASN A 105 16.14 -1.45 -3.63
CA ASN A 105 15.76 -0.14 -4.15
C ASN A 105 14.32 0.23 -3.76
N TYR A 106 14.00 1.52 -3.82
CA TYR A 106 12.62 2.01 -3.83
C TYR A 106 12.24 2.42 -5.25
N TYR A 107 10.97 2.26 -5.60
CA TYR A 107 10.43 2.42 -6.94
C TYR A 107 9.29 3.43 -6.92
N VAL A 108 9.45 4.50 -7.69
CA VAL A 108 8.41 5.49 -7.94
C VAL A 108 7.92 5.27 -9.37
N ILE A 109 6.75 4.66 -9.51
CA ILE A 109 6.21 4.24 -10.80
C ILE A 109 5.08 5.18 -11.20
N VAL A 110 5.28 5.90 -12.29
CA VAL A 110 4.27 6.72 -12.95
C VAL A 110 3.51 5.83 -13.91
N THR A 111 2.23 5.57 -13.62
CA THR A 111 1.38 4.77 -14.51
C THR A 111 -0.10 5.01 -14.26
N ARG A 112 -0.92 4.86 -15.29
CA ARG A 112 -2.39 4.77 -15.15
C ARG A 112 -2.88 3.33 -15.00
N GLU A 113 -2.06 2.38 -15.39
CA GLU A 113 -2.42 0.97 -15.47
C GLU A 113 -2.17 0.25 -14.15
N ASP A 114 -2.94 -0.81 -13.92
CA ASP A 114 -2.74 -1.68 -12.77
C ASP A 114 -1.52 -2.59 -13.01
N LEU A 115 -0.71 -2.79 -11.96
CA LEU A 115 0.50 -3.63 -11.99
C LEU A 115 0.27 -4.89 -11.13
N PRO A 116 -0.40 -5.93 -11.65
CA PRO A 116 -0.89 -7.06 -10.86
C PRO A 116 0.21 -7.87 -10.16
N ASN A 117 1.42 -7.87 -10.74
CA ASN A 117 2.56 -8.63 -10.20
C ASN A 117 3.30 -7.89 -9.07
N LEU A 118 2.96 -6.63 -8.79
CA LEU A 118 3.58 -5.82 -7.74
C LEU A 118 2.62 -5.61 -6.55
N PRO A 119 2.99 -6.00 -5.31
CA PRO A 119 2.16 -5.84 -4.14
C PRO A 119 2.37 -4.46 -3.50
N TYR A 120 1.94 -3.41 -4.18
CA TYR A 120 1.97 -2.06 -3.61
C TYR A 120 0.75 -1.79 -2.74
N SER A 121 0.95 -0.89 -1.76
CA SER A 121 -0.10 -0.53 -0.82
C SER A 121 -1.08 0.46 -1.40
N VAL A 122 -2.35 0.37 -0.99
CA VAL A 122 -3.37 1.40 -1.25
C VAL A 122 -2.91 2.79 -0.80
N ASP A 123 -2.15 2.83 0.29
CA ASP A 123 -1.66 4.02 0.95
C ASP A 123 -0.48 4.67 0.19
N GLU A 124 0.08 3.96 -0.80
CA GLU A 124 1.17 4.40 -1.65
C GLU A 124 0.71 4.71 -3.09
N ILE A 125 -0.58 4.97 -3.28
CA ILE A 125 -1.16 5.40 -4.56
C ILE A 125 -1.51 6.88 -4.49
N TYR A 126 -0.76 7.69 -5.24
CA TYR A 126 -0.85 9.13 -5.20
C TYR A 126 -1.24 9.74 -6.54
N GLY A 127 -1.88 10.90 -6.50
CA GLY A 127 -1.95 11.84 -7.61
C GLY A 127 -1.00 13.02 -7.38
N ILE A 128 -0.75 13.81 -8.42
CA ILE A 128 -0.02 15.08 -8.32
C ILE A 128 -1.02 16.23 -8.33
N HIS A 129 -0.97 17.11 -7.33
CA HIS A 129 -1.73 18.35 -7.30
C HIS A 129 -0.81 19.56 -7.47
N THR A 130 -1.27 20.52 -8.27
CA THR A 130 -0.58 21.80 -8.48
C THR A 130 -1.04 22.80 -7.42
N SER A 131 -0.13 23.18 -6.51
CA SER A 131 -0.41 24.12 -5.42
C SER A 131 0.01 25.54 -5.82
N GLY A 132 -0.79 26.18 -6.68
CA GLY A 132 -0.71 27.61 -7.00
C GLY A 132 0.64 28.17 -7.49
N LYS A 133 0.70 29.49 -7.68
CA LYS A 133 1.93 30.28 -7.88
C LYS A 133 2.03 31.25 -6.71
N TYR A 134 3.15 31.28 -5.97
CA TYR A 134 3.32 32.23 -4.86
C TYR A 134 3.64 33.63 -5.39
N HIS A 135 3.17 34.66 -4.69
CA HIS A 135 3.07 36.06 -5.17
C HIS A 135 4.36 36.72 -5.69
N ASP A 136 5.55 36.17 -5.43
CA ASP A 136 6.84 36.72 -5.88
C ASP A 136 7.68 35.80 -6.79
N LEU A 137 7.22 34.59 -7.14
CA LEU A 137 7.99 33.67 -8.00
C LEU A 137 7.11 32.98 -9.05
N LYS A 138 7.58 32.97 -10.31
CA LYS A 138 7.00 32.28 -11.49
C LYS A 138 7.00 30.72 -11.38
N ARG A 139 7.17 30.16 -10.18
CA ARG A 139 7.42 28.73 -9.96
C ARG A 139 6.15 27.99 -9.55
N THR A 140 5.86 26.90 -10.24
CA THR A 140 4.74 26.01 -9.99
C THR A 140 5.15 24.91 -9.03
N TYR A 141 4.39 24.71 -7.96
CA TYR A 141 4.68 23.72 -6.94
C TYR A 141 3.76 22.50 -7.07
N ASN A 142 4.32 21.30 -7.00
CA ASN A 142 3.62 20.03 -7.17
C ASN A 142 3.80 19.15 -5.93
N LYS A 143 2.69 18.71 -5.32
CA LYS A 143 2.66 17.79 -4.17
C LYS A 143 1.91 16.51 -4.50
N LEU A 144 2.31 15.43 -3.84
CA LEU A 144 1.54 14.19 -3.83
C LEU A 144 0.31 14.31 -2.91
N TYR A 145 -0.79 13.71 -3.32
CA TYR A 145 -1.96 13.46 -2.47
C TYR A 145 -2.42 12.01 -2.66
N ARG A 146 -2.92 11.37 -1.59
CA ARG A 146 -3.43 9.99 -1.68
C ARG A 146 -4.73 9.97 -2.46
N ILE A 147 -4.82 9.07 -3.44
CA ILE A 147 -6.06 8.88 -4.22
C ILE A 147 -7.12 8.14 -3.40
N TYR A 148 -6.69 7.16 -2.59
CA TYR A 148 -7.59 6.34 -1.78
C TYR A 148 -7.33 6.57 -0.29
N SER A 149 -7.87 7.67 0.24
CA SER A 149 -7.76 7.98 1.66
C SER A 149 -8.81 7.20 2.50
N PRO A 150 -8.60 7.03 3.82
CA PRO A 150 -9.62 6.47 4.69
C PRO A 150 -10.97 7.17 4.55
N GLU A 151 -11.00 8.50 4.38
CA GLU A 151 -12.24 9.27 4.18
C GLU A 151 -12.93 8.92 2.86
N THR A 152 -12.15 8.56 1.84
CA THR A 152 -12.64 8.12 0.53
C THR A 152 -13.24 6.71 0.60
N LEU A 153 -12.68 5.87 1.47
CA LEU A 153 -13.02 4.45 1.58
C LEU A 153 -14.04 4.15 2.68
N SER A 154 -14.07 4.95 3.74
CA SER A 154 -14.78 4.68 4.99
C SER A 154 -15.90 5.67 5.27
N ALA A 155 -16.99 5.12 5.79
CA ALA A 155 -18.05 5.82 6.50
C ALA A 155 -18.42 4.94 7.71
N LYS A 156 -19.28 5.39 8.63
CA LYS A 156 -19.87 4.44 9.60
C LYS A 156 -20.67 3.38 8.82
N VAL A 157 -20.22 2.13 8.86
CA VAL A 157 -20.88 1.02 8.16
C VAL A 157 -21.53 0.09 9.16
N LYS A 158 -22.78 -0.27 8.88
CA LYS A 158 -23.46 -1.42 9.47
C LYS A 158 -23.67 -2.43 8.34
N PRO A 159 -22.68 -3.29 8.07
CA PRO A 159 -22.76 -4.21 6.94
C PRO A 159 -23.75 -5.34 7.26
N ALA A 160 -24.46 -5.81 6.24
CA ALA A 160 -25.18 -7.08 6.28
C ALA A 160 -24.24 -8.25 5.91
N VAL A 161 -23.28 -7.98 5.01
CA VAL A 161 -22.31 -8.94 4.51
C VAL A 161 -20.88 -8.43 4.71
N ILE A 162 -19.99 -9.30 5.17
CA ILE A 162 -18.55 -9.06 5.22
C ILE A 162 -17.86 -9.97 4.20
N VAL A 163 -17.10 -9.36 3.29
CA VAL A 163 -16.27 -10.06 2.30
C VAL A 163 -14.82 -9.89 2.71
N VAL A 164 -14.16 -10.98 3.10
CA VAL A 164 -12.76 -10.98 3.48
C VAL A 164 -11.92 -11.44 2.29
N GLU A 165 -10.83 -10.75 2.00
CA GLU A 165 -9.91 -11.10 0.91
C GLU A 165 -9.34 -12.52 1.08
N ASP A 166 -8.69 -12.77 2.20
CA ASP A 166 -7.99 -14.01 2.50
C ASP A 166 -8.95 -15.18 2.80
N SER A 167 -8.42 -16.40 2.81
CA SER A 167 -9.11 -17.63 3.25
C SER A 167 -8.50 -18.24 4.52
N ASN A 168 -7.45 -17.63 5.10
CA ASN A 168 -6.73 -18.18 6.24
C ASN A 168 -7.09 -17.44 7.55
N SER A 169 -6.11 -17.23 8.44
CA SER A 169 -6.33 -16.76 9.82
C SER A 169 -7.17 -15.49 9.94
N GLY A 170 -6.99 -14.51 9.05
CA GLY A 170 -7.82 -13.31 9.02
C GLY A 170 -9.29 -13.62 8.74
N TYR A 171 -9.56 -14.50 7.77
CA TYR A 171 -10.91 -14.98 7.47
C TYR A 171 -11.50 -15.78 8.64
N GLU A 172 -10.74 -16.70 9.24
CA GLU A 172 -11.24 -17.49 10.38
C GLU A 172 -11.67 -16.61 11.55
N PHE A 173 -10.93 -15.53 11.81
CA PHE A 173 -11.27 -14.54 12.83
C PHE A 173 -12.58 -13.82 12.50
N PHE A 174 -12.66 -13.16 11.33
CA PHE A 174 -13.85 -12.39 10.95
C PHE A 174 -15.08 -13.27 10.76
N HIS A 175 -14.92 -14.48 10.23
CA HIS A 175 -16.01 -15.45 10.11
C HIS A 175 -16.60 -15.84 11.47
N ALA A 176 -15.75 -16.06 12.48
CA ALA A 176 -16.20 -16.32 13.84
C ALA A 176 -16.94 -15.12 14.46
N VAL A 177 -16.40 -13.91 14.28
CA VAL A 177 -17.04 -12.66 14.74
C VAL A 177 -18.42 -12.49 14.09
N CYS A 178 -18.51 -12.65 12.77
CA CYS A 178 -19.77 -12.52 12.03
C CYS A 178 -20.81 -13.54 12.48
N ARG A 179 -20.41 -14.81 12.63
CA ARG A 179 -21.29 -15.89 13.08
C ARG A 179 -21.93 -15.59 14.43
N GLU A 180 -21.15 -15.08 15.38
CA GLU A 180 -21.66 -14.71 16.72
C GLU A 180 -22.64 -13.53 16.69
N ASN A 181 -22.50 -12.64 15.71
CA ASN A 181 -23.33 -11.44 15.56
C ASN A 181 -24.44 -11.58 14.51
N GLY A 182 -24.62 -12.77 13.95
CA GLY A 182 -25.63 -13.06 12.93
C GLY A 182 -25.37 -12.37 11.57
N LEU A 183 -24.13 -11.97 11.29
CA LEU A 183 -23.71 -11.39 10.00
C LEU A 183 -23.26 -12.48 9.03
N THR A 184 -23.44 -12.24 7.73
CA THR A 184 -22.90 -13.12 6.69
C THR A 184 -21.43 -12.80 6.46
N CYS A 185 -20.56 -13.82 6.42
CA CYS A 185 -19.13 -13.66 6.11
C CYS A 185 -18.72 -14.60 4.99
N THR A 186 -18.07 -14.08 3.96
CA THR A 186 -17.54 -14.87 2.84
C THR A 186 -16.07 -14.53 2.58
N SER A 187 -15.32 -15.51 2.11
CA SER A 187 -13.94 -15.33 1.65
C SER A 187 -13.92 -15.15 0.13
N ALA A 188 -13.17 -14.17 -0.34
CA ALA A 188 -12.87 -14.00 -1.76
C ALA A 188 -11.78 -14.97 -2.27
N LYS A 189 -10.99 -15.56 -1.36
CA LYS A 189 -9.85 -16.44 -1.70
C LYS A 189 -8.81 -15.72 -2.56
N GLY A 190 -8.39 -14.55 -2.10
CA GLY A 190 -7.38 -13.70 -2.70
C GLY A 190 -7.94 -12.43 -3.36
N LYS A 191 -7.12 -11.38 -3.35
CA LYS A 191 -7.44 -10.05 -3.88
C LYS A 191 -8.06 -10.01 -5.28
N SER A 192 -7.55 -10.79 -6.23
CA SER A 192 -8.05 -10.79 -7.62
C SER A 192 -9.49 -11.32 -7.77
N ASN A 193 -10.06 -11.93 -6.71
CA ASN A 193 -11.43 -12.44 -6.70
C ASN A 193 -12.43 -11.52 -5.97
N LEU A 194 -11.97 -10.44 -5.32
CA LEU A 194 -12.82 -9.56 -4.53
C LEU A 194 -13.98 -8.96 -5.34
N LYS A 195 -13.69 -8.41 -6.52
CA LYS A 195 -14.71 -7.86 -7.42
C LYS A 195 -15.81 -8.88 -7.73
N LYS A 196 -15.41 -10.09 -8.14
CA LYS A 196 -16.35 -11.19 -8.43
C LYS A 196 -17.17 -11.60 -7.20
N ALA A 197 -16.57 -11.58 -6.01
CA ALA A 197 -17.28 -11.92 -4.78
C ALA A 197 -18.35 -10.88 -4.43
N VAL A 198 -18.05 -9.59 -4.66
CA VAL A 198 -18.95 -8.46 -4.36
C VAL A 198 -20.00 -8.25 -5.45
N ASP A 199 -19.69 -8.55 -6.71
CA ASP A 199 -20.67 -8.48 -7.81
C ASP A 199 -21.84 -9.44 -7.62
N ARG A 200 -21.59 -10.59 -6.98
CA ARG A 200 -22.61 -11.59 -6.61
C ARG A 200 -23.53 -11.16 -5.47
N LEU A 201 -23.17 -10.10 -4.75
CA LEU A 201 -24.04 -9.52 -3.73
C LEU A 201 -25.08 -8.64 -4.42
N ASP A 202 -26.32 -8.75 -3.97
CA ASP A 202 -27.44 -7.95 -4.46
C ASP A 202 -27.31 -6.49 -3.99
N THR A 203 -28.33 -5.97 -3.30
CA THR A 203 -28.36 -4.60 -2.75
C THR A 203 -27.91 -4.53 -1.29
N GLU A 204 -27.52 -5.66 -0.70
CA GLU A 204 -27.12 -5.74 0.70
C GLU A 204 -25.88 -4.88 0.98
N PRO A 205 -25.88 -4.07 2.06
CA PRO A 205 -24.69 -3.33 2.48
C PRO A 205 -23.54 -4.29 2.78
N ALA A 206 -22.41 -4.06 2.12
CA ALA A 206 -21.25 -4.95 2.22
C ALA A 206 -20.01 -4.21 2.69
N LEU A 207 -19.23 -4.86 3.54
CA LEU A 207 -17.90 -4.40 3.94
C LEU A 207 -16.85 -5.36 3.40
N ILE A 208 -15.95 -4.85 2.58
CA ILE A 208 -14.76 -5.55 2.13
C ILE A 208 -13.65 -5.35 3.15
N ILE A 209 -13.00 -6.42 3.60
CA ILE A 209 -11.81 -6.38 4.44
C ILE A 209 -10.67 -7.04 3.67
N ALA A 210 -9.60 -6.29 3.40
CA ALA A 210 -8.47 -6.77 2.61
C ALA A 210 -7.13 -6.19 3.10
N ASP A 211 -6.02 -6.84 2.77
CA ASP A 211 -4.69 -6.40 3.20
C ASP A 211 -4.25 -5.16 2.40
N GLY A 212 -4.41 -3.99 3.02
CA GLY A 212 -4.07 -2.67 2.49
C GLY A 212 -2.61 -2.52 2.08
N ALA A 213 -1.70 -3.32 2.64
CA ALA A 213 -0.30 -3.33 2.26
C ALA A 213 -0.04 -3.86 0.84
N ALA A 214 -0.97 -4.61 0.24
CA ALA A 214 -0.76 -5.30 -1.04
C ALA A 214 -1.95 -5.27 -2.02
N ILE A 215 -3.07 -4.65 -1.64
CA ILE A 215 -4.31 -4.55 -2.44
C ILE A 215 -4.27 -3.49 -3.55
N GLY A 216 -3.17 -2.72 -3.65
CA GLY A 216 -3.06 -1.60 -4.57
C GLY A 216 -3.43 -1.90 -6.03
N PRO A 217 -3.00 -3.03 -6.63
CA PRO A 217 -3.37 -3.40 -8.00
C PRO A 217 -4.87 -3.50 -8.26
N GLU A 218 -5.66 -3.82 -7.24
CA GLU A 218 -7.11 -4.04 -7.32
C GLU A 218 -7.92 -2.76 -7.02
N MET A 219 -7.27 -1.72 -6.50
CA MET A 219 -7.96 -0.52 -5.99
C MET A 219 -8.73 0.25 -7.06
N ASN A 220 -8.24 0.29 -8.30
CA ASN A 220 -8.95 0.96 -9.38
C ASN A 220 -10.31 0.32 -9.65
N GLU A 221 -10.35 -1.01 -9.77
CA GLU A 221 -11.60 -1.75 -9.98
C GLU A 221 -12.52 -1.69 -8.76
N LEU A 222 -11.97 -1.88 -7.55
CA LEU A 222 -12.74 -1.82 -6.31
C LEU A 222 -13.36 -0.43 -6.08
N TYR A 223 -12.61 0.62 -6.40
CA TYR A 223 -13.12 1.99 -6.29
C TYR A 223 -14.25 2.27 -7.27
N GLN A 224 -14.11 1.84 -8.53
CA GLN A 224 -15.21 1.95 -9.52
C GLN A 224 -16.46 1.20 -9.05
N LEU A 225 -16.27 0.01 -8.46
CA LEU A 225 -17.37 -0.76 -7.88
C LEU A 225 -18.05 -0.03 -6.72
N MET A 226 -17.28 0.60 -5.82
CA MET A 226 -17.83 1.40 -4.71
C MET A 226 -18.56 2.66 -5.19
N CYS A 227 -18.13 3.26 -6.30
CA CYS A 227 -18.83 4.38 -6.93
C CYS A 227 -20.20 3.96 -7.49
N TYR A 228 -20.28 2.75 -8.06
CA TYR A 228 -21.53 2.20 -8.60
C TYR A 228 -22.45 1.61 -7.51
N LYS A 229 -21.89 0.89 -6.54
CA LYS A 229 -22.59 0.31 -5.38
C LYS A 229 -22.20 1.09 -4.11
N SER A 230 -22.85 2.22 -3.86
CA SER A 230 -22.50 3.13 -2.73
C SER A 230 -22.63 2.49 -1.33
N THR A 231 -23.38 1.38 -1.21
CA THR A 231 -23.54 0.57 0.01
C THR A 231 -22.37 -0.37 0.28
N VAL A 232 -21.46 -0.53 -0.68
CA VAL A 232 -20.19 -1.27 -0.54
C VAL A 232 -19.12 -0.32 -0.03
N LYS A 233 -18.41 -0.73 1.02
CA LYS A 233 -17.28 0.00 1.60
C LYS A 233 -16.08 -0.92 1.80
N CYS A 234 -14.90 -0.33 1.92
CA CYS A 234 -13.67 -1.07 2.20
C CYS A 234 -13.09 -0.67 3.57
N TYR A 235 -12.58 -1.65 4.28
CA TYR A 235 -11.67 -1.48 5.39
C TYR A 235 -10.35 -2.16 5.03
N LEU A 236 -9.30 -1.35 4.85
CA LEU A 236 -8.00 -1.79 4.33
C LEU A 236 -6.91 -1.56 5.38
N PRO A 237 -6.86 -2.37 6.46
CA PRO A 237 -5.74 -2.34 7.41
C PRO A 237 -4.44 -2.78 6.70
N GLU A 238 -3.26 -2.54 7.29
CA GLU A 238 -2.00 -3.04 6.70
C GLU A 238 -2.07 -4.55 6.44
N SER A 239 -2.50 -5.30 7.45
CA SER A 239 -2.92 -6.70 7.35
C SER A 239 -3.70 -7.13 8.60
N PHE A 240 -4.22 -8.36 8.62
CA PHE A 240 -4.77 -8.93 9.86
C PHE A 240 -3.73 -9.04 10.99
N GLU A 241 -2.49 -9.41 10.68
CA GLU A 241 -1.43 -9.55 11.69
C GLU A 241 -1.06 -8.20 12.32
N TRP A 242 -1.08 -7.14 11.51
CA TRP A 242 -0.94 -5.79 12.02
C TRP A 242 -2.07 -5.41 12.99
N LEU A 243 -3.32 -5.82 12.72
CA LEU A 243 -4.44 -5.60 13.67
C LEU A 243 -4.21 -6.33 14.99
N VAL A 244 -3.73 -7.57 14.93
CA VAL A 244 -3.39 -8.35 16.13
C VAL A 244 -2.30 -7.66 16.94
N LEU A 245 -1.24 -7.17 16.31
CA LEU A 245 -0.18 -6.43 17.01
C LEU A 245 -0.69 -5.11 17.59
N LYS A 246 -1.46 -4.35 16.80
CA LYS A 246 -2.03 -3.06 17.19
C LYS A 246 -3.01 -3.16 18.37
N SER A 247 -3.69 -4.30 18.53
CA SER A 247 -4.60 -4.56 19.65
C SER A 247 -3.96 -4.49 21.04
N GLY A 248 -2.62 -4.54 21.12
CA GLY A 248 -1.89 -4.53 22.38
C GLY A 248 -1.93 -5.85 23.15
N ILE A 249 -2.48 -6.93 22.56
CA ILE A 249 -2.47 -8.27 23.15
C ILE A 249 -1.05 -8.81 23.29
N ILE A 250 -0.18 -8.39 22.38
CA ILE A 250 1.26 -8.64 22.44
C ILE A 250 1.90 -7.35 22.93
N ASP A 251 2.26 -7.35 24.20
CA ASP A 251 2.83 -6.20 24.86
C ASP A 251 4.34 -6.08 24.60
N GLY A 252 4.84 -4.84 24.58
CA GLY A 252 6.24 -4.52 24.37
C GLY A 252 6.45 -3.17 23.70
N LYS A 253 7.30 -2.33 24.31
CA LYS A 253 7.67 -1.02 23.75
C LYS A 253 8.21 -1.11 22.31
N SER A 254 8.97 -2.17 22.01
CA SER A 254 9.48 -2.44 20.67
C SER A 254 8.37 -2.62 19.62
N VAL A 255 7.26 -3.28 19.97
CA VAL A 255 6.14 -3.48 19.03
C VAL A 255 5.45 -2.15 18.75
N GLN A 256 5.27 -1.31 19.78
CA GLN A 256 4.67 0.01 19.61
C GLN A 256 5.52 0.92 18.72
N ASP A 257 6.83 0.95 18.93
CA ASP A 257 7.76 1.73 18.10
C ASP A 257 7.70 1.26 16.63
N ILE A 258 7.64 -0.06 16.39
CA ILE A 258 7.48 -0.64 15.04
C ILE A 258 6.14 -0.25 14.40
N LEU A 259 5.04 -0.24 15.16
CA LEU A 259 3.73 0.12 14.64
C LEU A 259 3.62 1.62 14.31
N LEU A 260 4.34 2.47 15.04
CA LEU A 260 4.39 3.92 14.82
C LEU A 260 5.29 4.32 13.65
N HIS A 261 6.44 3.66 13.50
CA HIS A 261 7.45 3.96 12.48
C HIS A 261 7.91 2.71 11.71
N PRO A 262 6.98 1.97 11.06
CA PRO A 262 7.30 0.71 10.37
C PRO A 262 8.40 0.86 9.31
N GLU A 263 8.46 2.00 8.62
CA GLU A 263 9.50 2.29 7.64
C GLU A 263 10.92 2.16 8.20
N ASP A 264 11.14 2.39 9.50
CA ASP A 264 12.47 2.34 10.12
C ASP A 264 12.94 0.90 10.43
N PHE A 265 12.04 -0.08 10.29
CA PHE A 265 12.30 -1.49 10.62
C PHE A 265 12.21 -2.41 9.41
N ILE A 266 11.40 -2.08 8.40
CA ILE A 266 11.08 -2.99 7.30
C ILE A 266 12.07 -2.83 6.14
N GLU A 267 12.95 -3.82 5.97
CA GLU A 267 13.88 -3.88 4.84
C GLU A 267 13.22 -4.41 3.56
N SER A 268 13.27 -3.60 2.50
CA SER A 268 12.61 -3.90 1.22
C SER A 268 13.05 -5.20 0.55
N LYS A 269 14.32 -5.58 0.73
CA LYS A 269 14.91 -6.80 0.16
C LYS A 269 14.49 -8.06 0.91
N GLU A 270 14.23 -7.94 2.21
CA GLU A 270 13.79 -9.07 3.05
C GLU A 270 12.27 -9.25 2.96
N TYR A 271 11.53 -8.14 2.94
CA TYR A 271 10.08 -8.13 2.98
C TYR A 271 9.50 -7.35 1.81
N PHE A 272 9.00 -8.09 0.82
CA PHE A 272 8.40 -7.52 -0.39
C PHE A 272 7.14 -6.67 -0.12
N SER A 273 6.44 -6.95 0.98
CA SER A 273 5.30 -6.18 1.48
C SER A 273 5.36 -6.10 3.01
N TRP A 274 4.74 -5.08 3.59
CA TRP A 274 4.67 -4.92 5.05
C TRP A 274 3.85 -6.04 5.72
N GLU A 275 2.86 -6.61 5.03
CA GLU A 275 2.10 -7.78 5.49
C GLU A 275 3.02 -8.97 5.83
N ARG A 276 4.03 -9.25 4.98
CA ARG A 276 5.01 -10.31 5.24
C ARG A 276 5.85 -10.03 6.47
N PHE A 277 6.24 -8.77 6.68
CA PHE A 277 6.95 -8.36 7.87
C PHE A 277 6.11 -8.54 9.13
N PHE A 278 4.88 -8.03 9.16
CA PHE A 278 4.00 -8.18 10.33
C PHE A 278 3.65 -9.65 10.61
N THR A 279 3.52 -10.47 9.57
CA THR A 279 3.36 -11.92 9.72
C THR A 279 4.58 -12.56 10.39
N ALA A 280 5.80 -12.24 9.94
CA ALA A 280 7.02 -12.74 10.57
C ALA A 280 7.16 -12.25 12.01
N LEU A 281 6.90 -10.96 12.25
CA LEU A 281 6.96 -10.33 13.56
C LEU A 281 5.99 -11.00 14.55
N LEU A 282 4.71 -11.11 14.19
CA LEU A 282 3.69 -11.75 15.01
C LEU A 282 4.02 -13.22 15.30
N SER A 283 4.46 -13.97 14.29
CA SER A 283 4.85 -15.37 14.44
C SER A 283 6.04 -15.54 15.40
N ASN A 284 7.01 -14.62 15.34
CA ASN A 284 8.17 -14.65 16.22
C ASN A 284 7.80 -14.31 17.67
N TYR A 285 7.04 -13.23 17.90
CA TYR A 285 6.66 -12.80 19.25
C TYR A 285 5.74 -13.80 19.96
N THR A 286 4.93 -14.54 19.20
CA THR A 286 4.00 -15.53 19.77
C THR A 286 4.57 -16.94 19.82
N LYS A 287 5.81 -17.14 19.35
CA LYS A 287 6.45 -18.46 19.31
C LYS A 287 6.55 -19.07 20.71
N GLY A 288 5.99 -20.27 20.86
CA GLY A 288 5.99 -21.00 22.14
C GLY A 288 5.00 -20.47 23.19
N SER A 289 4.18 -19.46 22.85
CA SER A 289 3.12 -18.95 23.72
C SER A 289 1.77 -19.63 23.43
N TYR A 290 0.80 -19.45 24.34
CA TYR A 290 -0.59 -19.86 24.09
C TYR A 290 -1.24 -19.12 22.90
N LEU A 291 -0.69 -17.96 22.51
CA LEU A 291 -1.10 -17.16 21.36
C LEU A 291 -0.34 -17.49 20.08
N LYS A 292 0.40 -18.60 20.02
CA LYS A 292 1.17 -18.99 18.82
C LYS A 292 0.38 -18.74 17.53
N TYR A 293 0.89 -17.84 16.70
CA TYR A 293 0.27 -17.45 15.45
C TYR A 293 0.76 -18.35 14.30
N SER A 294 -0.14 -18.58 13.34
CA SER A 294 0.16 -19.16 12.03
C SER A 294 -0.73 -18.44 11.01
N LYS A 295 -0.17 -18.03 9.86
CA LYS A 295 -0.97 -17.40 8.79
C LYS A 295 -2.03 -18.37 8.26
N SER A 296 -1.71 -19.65 8.13
CA SER A 296 -2.57 -20.67 7.50
C SER A 296 -3.74 -21.14 8.35
N LYS A 297 -3.65 -21.03 9.68
CA LYS A 297 -4.68 -21.52 10.60
C LYS A 297 -4.67 -20.73 11.89
N LEU A 298 -5.81 -20.17 12.28
CA LEU A 298 -5.92 -19.35 13.47
C LEU A 298 -5.92 -20.22 14.72
N ASN A 299 -5.12 -19.82 15.70
CA ASN A 299 -5.17 -20.40 17.04
C ASN A 299 -6.48 -19.98 17.74
N THR A 300 -7.21 -20.92 18.31
CA THR A 300 -8.52 -20.66 18.95
C THR A 300 -8.45 -19.65 20.09
N SER A 301 -7.29 -19.44 20.70
CA SER A 301 -7.07 -18.40 21.71
C SER A 301 -7.38 -16.99 21.20
N TYR A 302 -7.27 -16.74 19.88
CA TYR A 302 -7.65 -15.48 19.25
C TYR A 302 -9.17 -15.23 19.24
N LEU A 303 -9.97 -16.28 19.43
CA LEU A 303 -11.44 -16.20 19.47
C LEU A 303 -11.98 -16.01 20.90
N HIS A 304 -11.12 -16.10 21.92
CA HIS A 304 -11.50 -15.85 23.31
C HIS A 304 -11.96 -14.40 23.48
N LYS A 305 -13.03 -14.20 24.27
CA LYS A 305 -13.74 -12.91 24.40
C LYS A 305 -12.81 -11.71 24.57
N LYS A 306 -11.85 -11.76 25.51
CA LYS A 306 -10.92 -10.66 25.77
C LYS A 306 -10.02 -10.34 24.58
N VAL A 307 -9.46 -11.37 23.95
CA VAL A 307 -8.51 -11.24 22.82
C VAL A 307 -9.25 -10.71 21.59
N LYS A 308 -10.40 -11.31 21.29
CA LYS A 308 -11.27 -10.89 20.18
C LYS A 308 -11.71 -9.44 20.31
N LEU A 309 -12.18 -9.01 21.49
CA LEU A 309 -12.58 -7.62 21.72
C LEU A 309 -11.42 -6.65 21.50
N ALA A 310 -10.22 -6.94 22.01
CA ALA A 310 -9.06 -6.08 21.81
C ALA A 310 -8.69 -5.89 20.32
N ILE A 311 -8.84 -6.93 19.49
CA ILE A 311 -8.62 -6.83 18.03
C ILE A 311 -9.72 -6.00 17.37
N LEU A 312 -10.98 -6.16 17.78
CA LEU A 312 -12.10 -5.41 17.21
C LEU A 312 -12.04 -3.91 17.59
N ASP A 313 -11.56 -3.59 18.80
CA ASP A 313 -11.49 -2.21 19.31
C ASP A 313 -10.52 -1.32 18.51
N VAL A 314 -9.53 -1.92 17.81
CA VAL A 314 -8.60 -1.16 16.95
C VAL A 314 -9.09 -0.98 15.51
N ILE A 315 -10.27 -1.52 15.19
CA ILE A 315 -10.93 -1.38 13.90
C ILE A 315 -11.96 -0.24 13.98
N PRO A 316 -11.66 0.93 13.42
CA PRO A 316 -12.55 2.08 13.55
C PRO A 316 -13.77 1.97 12.64
N TYR A 317 -14.85 2.67 13.01
CA TYR A 317 -16.03 2.95 12.17
C TYR A 317 -16.87 1.75 11.70
N ILE A 318 -16.67 0.55 12.24
CA ILE A 318 -17.43 -0.66 11.89
C ILE A 318 -18.30 -1.12 13.07
N SER A 319 -19.61 -1.27 12.83
CA SER A 319 -20.51 -1.92 13.79
C SER A 319 -20.57 -3.42 13.53
N TRP A 320 -20.04 -4.19 14.47
CA TRP A 320 -20.03 -5.65 14.40
C TRP A 320 -21.34 -6.30 14.86
N HIS A 321 -22.31 -5.50 15.33
CA HIS A 321 -23.61 -5.97 15.79
C HIS A 321 -24.71 -5.69 14.76
N LYS A 322 -25.66 -6.63 14.66
CA LYS A 322 -26.91 -6.49 13.92
C LYS A 322 -27.85 -5.45 14.52
#